data_AF-A0A0R2PMA1-F1
#
_entry.id   AF-A0A0R2PMA1-F1
#
_cell.length_a   1.000
_cell.length_b   1.000
_cell.length_c   1.000
_cell.angle_alpha   90.00
_cell.angle_beta   90.00
_cell.angle_gamma   90.00
#
_symmetry.space_group_name_H-M   'P 1'
#
loop_
_entity.id
_entity.type
_entity.pdbx_description
1 polymer ?
#
loop_
_entity_poly.entity_id
_entity_poly.type
_entity_poly.pdbx_seq_one_letter_code
_entity_poly.pdbx_strand_id
1 'polypeptide(L)'
;MADSHPGNSKQRRVGGDGDPEIFMANEQSDVEIDLARWQQLALDVLNAEGVRGAAEMTVMFVDASTMTEMNTQYMGNAYATDVLSFPLDAVEAVRSPGPGALSCS
;
A
#
# COMPACT_ATOMS: atom_id res chain seq x y z
N MET A 1 40.74 5.60 -5.99
CA MET A 1 39.77 4.48 -6.05
C MET A 1 38.42 5.09 -5.73
N ALA A 2 37.56 5.24 -6.73
CA ALA A 2 36.27 5.92 -6.60
C ALA A 2 35.17 4.87 -6.74
N ASP A 3 34.42 4.65 -5.66
CA ASP A 3 33.20 3.86 -5.67
C ASP A 3 32.06 4.70 -6.25
N SER A 4 31.68 4.39 -7.48
CA SER A 4 30.49 4.94 -8.12
C SER A 4 29.29 4.07 -7.75
N HIS A 5 28.46 4.52 -6.80
CA HIS A 5 27.13 3.96 -6.59
C HIS A 5 26.15 4.57 -7.61
N PRO A 6 25.58 3.79 -8.56
CA PRO A 6 24.62 4.33 -9.51
C PRO A 6 23.30 4.61 -8.80
N GLY A 7 22.86 5.87 -8.90
CA GLY A 7 21.68 6.41 -8.25
C GLY A 7 20.38 5.73 -8.68
N ASN A 8 19.58 5.43 -7.67
CA ASN A 8 18.20 4.93 -7.73
C ASN A 8 17.37 5.73 -8.75
N SER A 9 16.91 5.04 -9.79
CA SER A 9 16.03 5.56 -10.83
C SER A 9 14.72 6.04 -10.21
N LYS A 10 14.57 7.36 -10.07
CA LYS A 10 13.33 8.03 -9.66
C LYS A 10 12.19 7.56 -10.58
N GLN A 11 11.39 6.62 -10.08
CA GLN A 11 10.16 6.20 -10.74
C GLN A 11 9.31 7.44 -11.01
N ARG A 12 8.85 7.55 -12.26
CA ARG A 12 8.24 8.73 -12.86
C ARG A 12 6.93 9.06 -12.16
N ARG A 13 6.99 9.95 -11.15
CA ARG A 13 5.86 10.51 -10.40
C ARG A 13 5.04 11.45 -11.31
N VAL A 14 4.13 10.94 -12.14
CA VAL A 14 3.21 11.81 -12.91
C VAL A 14 1.86 11.13 -13.11
N GLY A 15 0.89 11.41 -12.23
CA GLY A 15 -0.52 11.44 -12.62
C GLY A 15 -0.83 12.79 -13.26
N GLY A 16 -1.89 12.87 -14.08
CA GLY A 16 -2.25 14.05 -14.89
C GLY A 16 -2.69 15.30 -14.12
N ASP A 17 -3.59 16.10 -14.70
CA ASP A 17 -4.15 17.31 -14.07
C ASP A 17 -5.36 16.91 -13.19
N GLY A 18 -5.11 16.57 -11.93
CA GLY A 18 -6.16 16.21 -10.97
C GLY A 18 -5.65 16.24 -9.53
N ASP A 19 -6.55 16.46 -8.58
CA ASP A 19 -6.27 16.34 -7.16
C ASP A 19 -6.37 14.86 -6.73
N PRO A 20 -5.56 14.41 -5.75
CA PRO A 20 -5.67 13.06 -5.24
C PRO A 20 -6.98 12.86 -4.46
N GLU A 21 -7.62 11.71 -4.65
CA GLU A 21 -8.82 11.30 -3.92
C GLU A 21 -8.46 10.34 -2.78
N ILE A 22 -9.02 10.60 -1.60
CA ILE A 22 -8.71 9.84 -0.39
C ILE A 22 -9.98 9.31 0.25
N PHE A 23 -10.05 7.99 0.38
CA PHE A 23 -11.13 7.27 1.04
C PHE A 23 -10.67 6.76 2.40
N MET A 24 -11.51 6.96 3.40
CA MET A 24 -11.26 6.56 4.78
C MET A 24 -12.42 5.68 5.24
N ALA A 25 -12.10 4.51 5.79
CA ALA A 25 -13.08 3.59 6.37
C ALA A 25 -12.61 3.12 7.75
N ASN A 26 -13.55 3.00 8.68
CA ASN A 26 -13.31 2.40 9.99
C ASN A 26 -14.25 1.22 10.16
N GLU A 27 -13.70 0.01 10.13
CA GLU A 27 -14.44 -1.25 10.30
C GLU A 27 -14.25 -1.85 11.70
N GLN A 28 -13.27 -1.36 12.46
CA GLN A 28 -13.08 -1.72 13.86
C GLN A 28 -13.98 -0.91 14.81
N SER A 29 -14.18 -1.43 16.02
CA SER A 29 -14.98 -0.79 17.08
C SER A 29 -14.28 -0.66 18.44
N ASP A 30 -13.00 -1.01 18.51
CA ASP A 30 -12.18 -0.99 19.73
C ASP A 30 -11.78 0.42 20.17
N VAL A 31 -11.56 1.32 19.21
CA VAL A 31 -11.06 2.68 19.47
C VAL A 31 -11.78 3.70 18.58
N GLU A 32 -12.11 4.86 19.13
CA GLU A 32 -12.64 5.98 18.34
C GLU A 32 -11.57 6.56 17.41
N ILE A 33 -11.91 6.70 16.13
CA ILE A 33 -11.01 7.24 15.11
C ILE A 33 -11.61 8.49 14.48
N ASP A 34 -10.86 9.58 14.53
CA ASP A 34 -11.13 10.80 13.78
C ASP A 34 -10.72 10.61 12.30
N LEU A 35 -11.67 10.15 11.49
CA LEU A 35 -11.45 9.91 10.06
C LEU A 35 -11.08 11.18 9.29
N ALA A 36 -11.60 12.35 9.68
CA ALA A 36 -11.33 13.60 8.97
C ALA A 36 -9.88 14.04 9.18
N ARG A 37 -9.36 13.91 10.40
CA ARG A 37 -7.94 14.17 10.71
C ARG A 37 -7.01 13.25 9.91
N TRP A 38 -7.35 11.96 9.81
CA TRP A 38 -6.54 11.02 9.02
C TRP A 38 -6.64 11.28 7.53
N GLN A 39 -7.81 11.67 7.01
CA GLN A 39 -7.98 12.09 5.62
C GLN A 39 -7.07 13.27 5.27
N GLN A 40 -7.07 14.30 6.12
CA GLN A 40 -6.20 15.47 5.95
C GLN A 40 -4.72 15.10 5.99
N LEU A 41 -4.30 14.27 6.95
CA LEU A 41 -2.92 13.81 7.03
C LEU A 41 -2.48 13.09 5.75
N ALA A 42 -3.33 12.21 5.24
CA ALA A 42 -3.01 11.44 4.04
C ALA A 42 -2.89 12.35 2.80
N LEU A 43 -3.73 13.39 2.72
CA LEU A 43 -3.66 14.42 1.69
C LEU A 43 -2.36 15.22 1.77
N ASP A 44 -2.00 15.66 2.97
CA ASP A 44 -0.77 16.41 3.21
C ASP A 44 0.47 15.60 2.87
N VAL A 45 0.48 14.30 3.17
CA VAL A 45 1.56 13.38 2.81
C VAL A 45 1.69 13.24 1.29
N LEU A 46 0.58 13.00 0.57
CA LEU A 46 0.61 12.90 -0.89
C LEU A 46 1.11 14.21 -1.54
N ASN A 47 0.64 15.34 -1.04
CA ASN A 47 1.07 16.66 -1.49
C ASN A 47 2.56 16.91 -1.20
N ALA A 48 3.05 16.55 -0.02
CA ALA A 48 4.45 16.69 0.37
C ALA A 48 5.38 15.79 -0.47
N GLU A 49 4.91 14.59 -0.84
CA GLU A 49 5.60 13.71 -1.78
C GLU A 49 5.47 14.19 -3.24
N GLY A 50 4.76 15.30 -3.51
CA GLY A 50 4.58 15.83 -4.84
C GLY A 50 3.86 14.85 -5.77
N VAL A 51 3.04 13.96 -5.20
CA VAL A 51 2.08 13.15 -5.96
C VAL A 51 1.09 14.11 -6.58
N ARG A 52 0.96 14.06 -7.90
CA ARG A 52 0.06 14.90 -8.69
C ARG A 52 -0.75 14.01 -9.61
N GLY A 53 -1.95 14.47 -9.97
CA GLY A 53 -2.91 13.75 -10.78
C GLY A 53 -3.98 13.04 -9.96
N ALA A 54 -4.96 12.48 -10.68
CA ALA A 54 -6.05 11.67 -10.16
C ALA A 54 -5.54 10.35 -9.56
N ALA A 55 -4.73 10.44 -8.51
CA ALA A 55 -4.27 9.33 -7.72
C ALA A 55 -5.33 9.02 -6.66
N GLU A 56 -5.57 7.74 -6.41
CA GLU A 56 -6.53 7.30 -5.41
C GLU A 56 -5.79 6.59 -4.26
N MET A 57 -6.17 6.89 -3.02
CA MET A 57 -5.68 6.20 -1.84
C MET A 57 -6.81 5.86 -0.88
N THR A 58 -6.89 4.59 -0.49
CA THR A 58 -7.85 4.11 0.50
C THR A 58 -7.11 3.66 1.75
N VAL A 59 -7.54 4.18 2.90
CA VAL A 59 -7.06 3.75 4.22
C VAL A 59 -8.22 3.17 5.00
N MET A 60 -8.04 1.95 5.49
CA MET A 60 -9.05 1.23 6.25
C MET A 60 -8.49 0.81 7.60
N PHE A 61 -9.20 1.17 8.67
CA PHE A 61 -8.89 0.73 10.02
C PHE A 61 -9.69 -0.53 10.33
N VAL A 62 -8.98 -1.62 10.60
CA VAL A 62 -9.54 -2.95 10.86
C VAL A 62 -9.06 -3.51 12.19
N ASP A 63 -9.74 -4.52 12.71
CA ASP A 63 -9.31 -5.22 13.92
C ASP A 63 -8.22 -6.26 13.62
N ALA A 64 -7.60 -6.78 14.68
CA ALA A 64 -6.50 -7.74 14.57
C ALA A 64 -6.89 -9.07 13.91
N SER A 65 -8.16 -9.48 14.01
CA SER A 65 -8.64 -10.72 13.40
C SER A 65 -8.76 -10.56 11.89
N THR A 66 -9.41 -9.49 11.42
CA THR A 66 -9.46 -9.12 10.00
C THR A 66 -8.05 -8.91 9.44
N MET A 67 -7.15 -8.28 10.21
CA MET A 67 -5.77 -8.07 9.78
C MET A 67 -5.01 -9.39 9.60
N THR A 68 -5.22 -10.35 10.49
CA THR A 68 -4.64 -11.70 10.38
C THR A 68 -5.17 -12.42 9.15
N GLU A 69 -6.46 -12.33 8.87
CA GLU A 69 -7.09 -12.91 7.69
C GLU A 69 -6.51 -12.32 6.39
N MET A 70 -6.40 -10.99 6.31
CA MET A 70 -5.80 -10.30 5.16
C MET A 70 -4.33 -10.67 4.97
N ASN A 71 -3.53 -10.70 6.05
CA ASN A 71 -2.12 -11.06 5.98
C ASN A 71 -1.93 -12.52 5.54
N THR A 72 -2.80 -13.41 6.02
CA THR A 72 -2.80 -14.83 5.61
C THR A 72 -3.15 -14.95 4.13
N GLN A 73 -4.22 -14.27 3.69
CA GLN A 73 -4.72 -14.38 2.33
C GLN A 73 -3.76 -13.81 1.29
N TYR A 74 -3.16 -12.65 1.56
CA TYR A 74 -2.38 -11.93 0.56
C TYR A 74 -0.86 -12.06 0.72
N MET A 75 -0.37 -12.32 1.94
CA MET A 75 1.07 -12.46 2.22
C MET A 75 1.47 -13.87 2.71
N GLY A 76 0.50 -14.75 3.00
CA GLY A 76 0.76 -16.10 3.52
C GLY A 76 1.14 -16.16 5.00
N ASN A 77 0.97 -15.08 5.75
CA ASN A 77 1.39 -14.96 7.14
C ASN A 77 0.20 -15.05 8.10
N ALA A 78 0.18 -16.07 8.96
CA ALA A 78 -0.91 -16.34 9.91
C ALA A 78 -0.80 -15.52 11.23
N TYR A 79 -0.49 -14.23 11.13
CA TYR A 79 -0.44 -13.31 12.26
C TYR A 79 -0.79 -11.89 11.85
N ALA A 80 -1.30 -11.08 12.78
CA ALA A 80 -1.59 -9.67 12.55
C ALA A 80 -0.29 -8.85 12.42
N THR A 81 -0.31 -7.83 11.56
CA THR A 81 0.74 -6.81 11.45
C THR A 81 0.12 -5.43 11.61
N ASP A 82 0.92 -4.40 11.87
CA ASP A 82 0.40 -3.05 12.11
C ASP A 82 -0.16 -2.40 10.85
N VAL A 83 0.43 -2.69 9.68
CA VAL A 83 0.04 -2.11 8.38
C VAL A 83 0.21 -3.13 7.26
N LEU A 84 -0.72 -3.12 6.31
CA LEU A 84 -0.65 -3.79 5.01
C LEU A 84 -1.01 -2.78 3.92
N SER A 85 -0.23 -2.78 2.83
CA SER A 85 -0.43 -1.88 1.69
C SER A 85 -0.58 -2.68 0.40
N PHE A 86 -1.58 -2.35 -0.41
CA PHE A 86 -1.83 -2.96 -1.70
C PHE A 86 -1.66 -1.93 -2.83
N PRO A 87 -0.70 -2.11 -3.75
CA PRO A 87 -0.55 -1.21 -4.88
C PRO A 87 -1.62 -1.49 -5.95
N LEU A 88 -2.28 -0.44 -6.46
CA LEU A 88 -3.29 -0.55 -7.51
C LEU A 88 -2.69 -0.46 -8.92
N ASP A 89 -1.69 0.41 -9.13
CA ASP A 89 -1.10 0.69 -10.45
C ASP A 89 0.15 -0.14 -10.78
N ALA A 90 0.62 -0.98 -9.85
CA ALA A 90 1.78 -1.83 -10.10
C ALA A 90 1.35 -3.07 -10.91
N VAL A 91 1.27 -2.92 -12.23
CA VAL A 91 1.32 -4.05 -13.19
C VAL A 91 2.72 -4.70 -13.17
N GLU A 92 3.11 -5.23 -12.01
CA GLU A 92 4.12 -6.28 -11.83
C GLU A 92 4.14 -6.68 -10.35
N ALA A 93 3.00 -7.13 -9.82
CA ALA A 93 3.06 -8.20 -8.83
C ALA A 93 3.59 -9.42 -9.58
N VAL A 94 4.92 -9.57 -9.62
CA VAL A 94 5.60 -10.80 -10.04
C VAL A 94 4.85 -11.94 -9.35
N ARG A 95 4.10 -12.70 -10.14
CA ARG A 95 3.57 -13.98 -9.71
C ARG A 95 4.79 -14.81 -9.34
N SER A 96 5.14 -14.88 -8.07
CA SER A 96 6.02 -15.94 -7.60
C SER A 96 5.37 -17.25 -8.06
N PRO A 97 6.08 -18.15 -8.77
CA PRO A 97 5.54 -19.45 -9.08
C PRO A 97 5.12 -20.09 -7.76
N GLY A 98 3.84 -20.39 -7.62
CA GLY A 98 3.35 -21.20 -6.51
C GLY A 98 4.10 -22.55 -6.50
N PRO A 99 4.25 -23.18 -5.34
CA PRO A 99 5.03 -24.42 -5.21
C PRO A 99 4.35 -25.56 -5.97
N GLY A 100 4.77 -25.73 -7.23
CA GLY A 100 4.33 -26.80 -8.13
C GLY A 100 5.23 -26.99 -9.36
N ALA A 101 6.29 -26.19 -9.52
CA ALA A 101 7.14 -26.20 -10.71
C ALA A 101 8.33 -27.19 -10.66
N LEU A 102 8.36 -28.13 -9.72
CA LEU A 102 9.35 -29.21 -9.68
C LEU A 102 8.66 -30.56 -9.44
N SER A 103 8.15 -31.18 -10.50
CA SER A 103 8.10 -32.64 -10.56
C SER A 103 8.92 -33.12 -11.75
N CYS A 104 10.13 -33.57 -11.47
CA CYS A 104 10.82 -34.53 -12.31
C CYS A 104 9.95 -35.78 -12.47
N SER A 105 9.86 -36.25 -13.70
CA SER A 105 9.75 -37.66 -14.07
C SER A 105 10.24 -37.81 -15.50
#